data_AF-A0AAU0SB82-F1
#
_entry.id   AF-A0AAU0SB82-F1
#
_cell.length_a   1.000
_cell.length_b   1.000
_cell.length_c   1.000
_cell.angle_alpha   90.00
_cell.angle_beta   90.00
_cell.angle_gamma   90.00
#
_symmetry.space_group_name_H-M   'P 1'
#
loop_
_entity.id
_entity.type
_entity.pdbx_description
1 polymer ?
#
loop_
_entity_poly.entity_id
_entity_poly.type
_entity_poly.pdbx_seq_one_letter_code
_entity_poly.pdbx_strand_id
1 'polypeptide(L)'
;MSTCLFDTLKMVESLENTGVPTNQAKVHAALLVEAIDAEDKKITEQFCHKVDIGQYFLALQTTLNKLDARMDKLETKIDNLDAKIDQVEAKLDTKIDQVEAKLSAKIDQVEAKLSAKIDQVEAKLNAKIDQVEAKLEAKIDQVEAKLDTKIDQVEAKLEAKIDHIESRLDAKIDNLEARLDAKIDNLEARLDATIDQKIAELKSELIRWAVGVGILQTSLIGGLLIKLVH
;
A
#
# COMPACT_ATOMS: atom_id res chain seq x y z
N MET A 1 48.48 50.34 84.86
CA MET A 1 48.15 50.58 86.28
C MET A 1 49.32 51.33 86.89
N SER A 2 49.08 52.53 87.41
CA SER A 2 50.09 53.25 88.19
C SER A 2 50.25 52.47 89.49
N THR A 3 51.42 51.89 89.74
CA THR A 3 51.72 51.22 91.01
C THR A 3 51.64 52.27 92.11
N CYS A 4 50.57 52.22 92.90
CA CYS A 4 50.46 53.01 94.12
C CYS A 4 51.45 52.39 95.11
N LEU A 5 52.68 52.90 95.14
CA LEU A 5 53.71 52.46 96.08
C LEU A 5 53.26 52.86 97.48
N PHE A 6 52.72 51.89 98.23
CA PHE A 6 52.32 52.09 99.61
C PHE A 6 53.57 52.35 100.47
N ASP A 7 53.72 53.59 100.95
CA ASP A 7 54.88 54.04 101.72
C ASP A 7 54.75 53.57 103.17
N THR A 8 55.20 52.33 103.41
CA THR A 8 55.20 51.66 104.71
C THR A 8 55.97 52.43 105.77
N LEU A 9 57.00 53.17 105.36
CA LEU A 9 57.87 53.94 106.26
C LEU A 9 57.12 55.14 106.83
N LYS A 10 56.44 55.92 105.98
CA LYS A 10 55.58 57.02 106.42
C LYS A 10 54.44 56.58 107.33
N MET A 11 53.86 55.39 107.09
CA MET A 11 52.78 54.86 107.93
C MET A 11 53.28 54.47 109.33
N VAL A 12 54.45 53.83 109.42
CA VAL A 12 55.06 53.50 110.71
C VAL A 12 55.37 54.77 111.49
N GLU A 13 56.01 55.77 110.86
CA GLU A 13 56.31 57.06 111.48
C GLU A 13 55.05 57.79 111.96
N SER A 14 53.97 57.76 111.16
CA SER A 14 52.69 58.37 111.54
C SER A 14 52.04 57.66 112.73
N LEU A 15 52.12 56.34 112.82
CA LEU A 15 51.56 55.56 113.93
C LEU A 15 52.36 55.77 115.22
N GLU A 16 53.68 55.84 115.12
CA GLU A 16 54.57 56.16 116.24
C GLU A 16 54.29 57.56 116.80
N ASN A 17 54.10 58.56 115.93
CA ASN A 17 53.75 59.93 116.32
C ASN A 17 52.38 60.05 117.02
N THR A 18 51.49 59.07 116.83
CA THR A 18 50.19 58.98 117.53
C THR A 18 50.24 58.19 118.85
N GLY A 19 51.43 57.78 119.29
CA GLY A 19 51.65 57.07 120.57
C GLY A 19 51.56 55.55 120.49
N VAL A 20 51.53 54.96 119.28
CA VAL A 20 51.57 53.51 119.10
C VAL A 20 53.02 53.02 119.27
N PRO A 21 53.30 52.03 120.13
CA PRO A 21 54.64 51.45 120.28
C PRO A 21 55.18 50.95 118.94
N THR A 22 56.46 51.20 118.66
CA THR A 22 57.15 50.85 117.40
C THR A 22 56.87 49.42 116.90
N ASN A 23 56.82 48.45 117.81
CA ASN A 23 56.52 47.06 117.44
C ASN A 23 55.07 46.88 116.95
N GLN A 24 54.10 47.57 117.56
CA GLN A 24 52.70 47.57 117.09
C GLN A 24 52.55 48.36 115.79
N ALA A 25 53.25 49.49 115.63
CA ALA A 25 53.22 50.29 114.40
C ALA A 25 53.73 49.49 113.19
N LYS A 26 54.83 48.73 113.36
CA LYS A 26 55.36 47.82 112.34
C LYS A 26 54.41 46.68 112.01
N VAL A 27 53.76 46.08 113.01
CA VAL A 27 52.79 45.00 112.80
C VAL A 27 51.54 45.51 112.08
N HIS A 28 51.03 46.68 112.44
CA HIS A 28 49.90 47.30 111.73
C HIS A 28 50.25 47.65 110.28
N ALA A 29 51.44 48.19 110.01
CA ALA A 29 51.90 48.45 108.66
C ALA A 29 52.05 47.16 107.84
N ALA A 30 52.60 46.09 108.43
CA ALA A 30 52.73 44.80 107.77
C ALA A 30 51.37 44.14 107.47
N LEU A 31 50.43 44.16 108.44
CA LEU A 31 49.07 43.64 108.24
C LEU A 31 48.30 44.39 107.15
N LEU A 32 48.52 45.71 107.04
CA LEU A 32 47.84 46.52 106.03
C LEU A 32 48.43 46.29 104.63
N VAL A 33 49.75 46.06 104.52
CA VAL A 33 50.38 45.61 103.27
C VAL A 33 49.81 44.26 102.85
N GLU A 34 49.70 43.30 103.78
CA GLU A 34 49.13 41.98 103.50
C GLU A 34 47.65 42.07 103.05
N ALA A 35 46.86 42.95 103.67
CA ALA A 35 45.48 43.22 103.27
C ALA A 35 45.39 43.86 101.87
N ILE A 36 46.27 44.83 101.57
CA ILE A 36 46.35 45.46 100.24
C ILE A 36 46.78 44.43 99.18
N ASP A 37 47.80 43.61 99.47
CA ASP A 37 48.27 42.55 98.55
C ASP A 37 47.17 41.50 98.28
N ALA A 38 46.39 41.14 99.30
CA ALA A 38 45.25 40.23 99.15
C ALA A 38 44.13 40.85 98.29
N GLU A 39 43.87 42.14 98.44
CA GLU A 39 42.87 42.88 97.67
C GLU A 39 43.33 43.11 96.22
N ASP A 40 44.60 43.44 96.00
CA ASP A 40 45.24 43.53 94.68
C ASP A 40 45.22 42.17 93.97
N LYS A 41 45.44 41.06 94.67
CA LYS A 41 45.30 39.71 94.09
C LYS A 41 43.87 39.43 93.65
N LYS A 42 42.87 39.77 94.48
CA LYS A 42 41.44 39.60 94.16
C LYS A 42 41.01 40.47 92.97
N ILE A 43 41.49 41.71 92.92
CA ILE A 43 41.30 42.61 91.78
C ILE A 43 41.97 42.01 90.52
N THR A 44 43.18 41.49 90.64
CA THR A 44 43.91 40.86 89.54
C THR A 44 43.17 39.63 88.99
N GLU A 45 42.65 38.75 89.85
CA GLU A 45 41.83 37.60 89.45
C GLU A 45 40.53 38.04 88.75
N GLN A 46 39.85 39.06 89.26
CA GLN A 46 38.62 39.60 88.65
C GLN A 46 38.89 40.30 87.30
N PHE A 47 40.02 40.98 87.15
CA PHE A 47 40.45 41.57 85.87
C PHE A 47 40.98 40.52 84.88
N CYS A 48 41.47 39.38 85.37
CA CYS A 48 41.87 38.25 84.52
C CYS A 48 40.68 37.74 83.67
N HIS A 49 39.48 37.64 84.24
CA HIS A 49 38.26 37.29 83.49
C HIS A 49 37.88 38.30 82.39
N LYS A 50 38.21 39.60 82.54
CA LYS A 50 38.01 40.59 81.45
C LYS A 50 38.99 40.37 80.30
N VAL A 51 40.22 39.94 80.59
CA VAL A 51 41.21 39.58 79.56
C VAL A 51 40.74 38.36 78.77
N ASP A 52 40.15 37.35 79.44
CA ASP A 52 39.56 36.18 78.78
C ASP A 52 38.39 36.55 77.85
N ILE A 53 37.50 37.46 78.27
CA ILE A 53 36.43 38.01 77.41
C ILE A 53 37.01 38.66 76.14
N GLY A 54 38.15 39.36 76.25
CA GLY A 54 38.85 39.92 75.09
C GLY A 54 39.35 38.84 74.12
N GLN A 55 39.85 37.71 74.62
CA GLN A 55 40.26 36.58 73.78
C GLN A 55 39.06 35.93 73.09
N TYR A 56 37.94 35.73 73.79
CA TYR A 56 36.70 35.21 73.19
C TYR A 56 36.18 36.15 72.09
N PHE A 57 36.23 37.46 72.31
CA PHE A 57 35.84 38.44 71.30
C PHE A 57 36.72 38.37 70.05
N LEU A 58 38.04 38.28 70.20
CA LEU A 58 38.97 38.09 69.09
C LEU A 58 38.72 36.79 68.32
N ALA A 59 38.45 35.69 69.03
CA ALA A 59 38.10 34.42 68.41
C ALA A 59 36.78 34.53 67.62
N LEU A 60 35.77 35.18 68.18
CA LEU A 60 34.48 35.41 67.53
C LEU A 60 34.60 36.32 66.29
N GLN A 61 35.38 37.40 66.38
CA GLN A 61 35.68 38.26 65.25
C GLN A 61 36.33 37.45 64.11
N THR A 62 37.25 36.55 64.46
CA THR A 62 37.94 35.70 63.49
C THR A 62 36.98 34.71 62.82
N THR A 63 36.05 34.11 63.57
CA THR A 63 35.06 33.18 62.99
C THR A 63 34.04 33.90 62.11
N LEU A 64 33.61 35.11 62.49
CA LEU A 64 32.75 35.97 61.67
C LEU A 64 33.43 36.32 60.34
N ASN A 65 34.68 36.80 60.36
CA ASN A 65 35.42 37.09 59.13
C ASN A 65 35.58 35.85 58.23
N LYS A 66 35.75 34.65 58.82
CA LYS A 66 35.78 33.39 58.06
C LYS A 66 34.41 33.03 57.47
N LEU A 67 33.31 33.35 58.16
CA LEU A 67 31.96 33.13 57.68
C LEU A 67 31.64 34.06 56.51
N ASP A 68 31.97 35.34 56.61
CA ASP A 68 31.83 36.32 55.52
C ASP A 68 32.57 35.84 54.27
N ALA A 69 33.84 35.45 54.42
CA ALA A 69 34.63 34.92 53.31
C ALA A 69 34.06 33.61 52.70
N ARG A 70 33.31 32.81 53.48
CA ARG A 70 32.59 31.64 52.96
C ARG A 70 31.29 32.05 52.26
N MET A 71 30.63 33.10 52.74
CA MET A 71 29.41 33.64 52.15
C MET A 71 29.70 34.23 50.77
N ASP A 72 30.73 35.06 50.64
CA ASP A 72 31.18 35.62 49.35
C ASP A 72 31.50 34.51 48.32
N LYS A 73 32.15 33.43 48.78
CA LYS A 73 32.47 32.27 47.94
C LYS A 73 31.23 31.48 47.51
N LEU A 74 30.19 31.42 48.35
CA LEU A 74 28.93 30.76 48.01
C LEU A 74 28.14 31.60 47.01
N GLU A 75 28.07 32.91 47.21
CA GLU A 75 27.42 33.86 46.29
C GLU A 75 28.06 33.77 44.90
N THR A 76 29.40 33.82 44.84
CA THR A 76 30.14 33.63 43.58
C THR A 76 29.85 32.25 42.93
N LYS A 77 29.67 31.20 43.73
CA LYS A 77 29.35 29.86 43.19
C LYS A 77 27.92 29.78 42.66
N ILE A 78 26.98 30.47 43.30
CA ILE A 78 25.58 30.56 42.86
C ILE A 78 25.52 31.29 41.53
N ASP A 79 26.16 32.47 41.42
CA ASP A 79 26.21 33.23 40.16
C ASP A 79 26.81 32.40 39.00
N ASN A 80 27.85 31.63 39.29
CA ASN A 80 28.47 30.74 38.31
C ASN A 80 27.59 29.54 37.93
N LEU A 81 26.73 29.06 38.83
CA LEU A 81 25.78 28.00 38.54
C LEU A 81 24.62 28.51 37.71
N ASP A 82 24.08 29.69 38.04
CA ASP A 82 23.02 30.34 37.28
C ASP A 82 23.47 30.61 35.84
N ALA A 83 24.66 31.19 35.65
CA ALA A 83 25.23 31.39 34.31
C ALA A 83 25.43 30.08 33.53
N LYS A 84 25.74 28.96 34.22
CA LYS A 84 25.87 27.64 33.57
C LYS A 84 24.51 27.06 33.21
N ILE A 85 23.49 27.27 34.04
CA ILE A 85 22.11 26.86 33.77
C ILE A 85 21.61 27.59 32.53
N ASP A 86 21.72 28.92 32.49
CA ASP A 86 21.34 29.73 31.32
C ASP A 86 22.04 29.25 30.03
N GLN A 87 23.33 28.94 30.12
CA GLN A 87 24.09 28.44 28.97
C GLN A 87 23.62 27.05 28.52
N VAL A 88 23.21 26.18 29.45
CA VAL A 88 22.70 24.84 29.13
C VAL A 88 21.31 24.93 28.52
N GLU A 89 20.42 25.78 29.05
CA GLU A 89 19.08 26.02 28.52
C GLU A 89 19.17 26.54 27.07
N ALA A 90 19.95 27.58 26.81
CA ALA A 90 20.14 28.11 25.46
C ALA A 90 20.71 27.07 24.47
N LYS A 91 21.61 26.19 24.94
CA LYS A 91 22.15 25.08 24.12
C LYS A 91 21.11 24.00 23.85
N LEU A 92 20.23 23.73 24.79
CA LEU A 92 19.14 22.77 24.63
C LEU A 92 18.10 23.29 23.64
N ASP A 93 17.67 24.54 23.78
CA ASP A 93 16.73 25.18 22.85
C ASP A 93 17.27 25.14 21.42
N THR A 94 18.52 25.56 21.22
CA THR A 94 19.18 25.52 19.90
C THR A 94 19.22 24.08 19.34
N LYS A 95 19.45 23.07 20.18
CA LYS A 95 19.47 21.67 19.74
C LYS A 95 18.07 21.15 19.39
N ILE A 96 17.05 21.57 20.14
CA ILE A 96 15.65 21.22 19.88
C ILE A 96 15.26 21.79 18.52
N ASP A 97 15.48 23.08 18.27
CA ASP A 97 15.19 23.74 16.99
C ASP A 97 15.88 23.03 15.81
N GLN A 98 17.16 22.66 15.98
CA GLN A 98 17.91 21.94 14.95
C GLN A 98 17.35 20.54 14.68
N VAL A 99 16.87 19.84 15.71
CA VAL A 99 16.26 18.52 15.56
C VAL A 99 14.90 18.63 14.88
N GLU A 100 14.07 19.60 15.27
CA GLU A 100 12.77 19.87 14.66
C GLU A 100 12.92 20.20 13.18
N ALA A 101 13.83 21.11 12.82
CA ALA A 101 14.10 21.46 11.43
C ALA A 101 14.58 20.24 10.60
N LYS A 102 15.46 19.40 11.17
CA LYS A 102 15.92 18.17 10.51
C LYS A 102 14.81 17.13 10.33
N LEU A 103 13.91 17.02 11.31
CA LEU A 103 12.77 16.11 11.23
C LEU A 103 11.76 16.58 10.19
N SER A 104 11.43 17.86 10.16
CA SER A 104 10.55 18.44 9.13
C SER A 104 11.10 18.20 7.72
N ALA A 105 12.39 18.51 7.49
CA ALA A 105 13.01 18.29 6.19
C ALA A 105 13.03 16.80 5.77
N LYS A 106 13.18 15.87 6.74
CA LYS A 106 13.08 14.43 6.47
C LYS A 106 11.66 14.00 6.13
N ILE A 107 10.66 14.56 6.80
CA ILE A 107 9.24 14.30 6.50
C ILE A 107 8.94 14.75 5.07
N ASP A 108 9.28 16.00 4.70
CA ASP A 108 9.07 16.52 3.36
C ASP A 108 9.76 15.65 2.28
N GLN A 109 10.99 15.20 2.56
CA GLN A 109 11.72 14.32 1.65
C GLN A 109 11.04 12.96 1.48
N VAL A 110 10.49 12.40 2.56
CA VAL A 110 9.76 11.12 2.52
C VAL A 110 8.45 11.27 1.76
N GLU A 111 7.70 12.35 2.00
CA GLU A 111 6.46 12.65 1.29
C GLU A 111 6.69 12.80 -0.22
N ALA A 112 7.71 13.58 -0.62
CA ALA A 112 8.08 13.74 -2.03
C ALA A 112 8.47 12.39 -2.68
N LYS A 113 9.22 11.54 -1.97
CA LYS A 113 9.59 10.20 -2.46
C LYS A 113 8.38 9.27 -2.59
N LEU A 114 7.42 9.36 -1.68
CA LEU A 114 6.18 8.57 -1.73
C LEU A 114 5.31 9.02 -2.89
N SER A 115 5.12 10.33 -3.08
CA SER A 115 4.38 10.88 -4.23
C SER A 115 4.97 10.40 -5.55
N ALA A 116 6.29 10.54 -5.75
CA ALA A 116 6.95 10.08 -6.97
C ALA A 116 6.83 8.56 -7.20
N LYS A 117 6.81 7.76 -6.14
CA LYS A 117 6.56 6.32 -6.25
C LYS A 117 5.12 6.00 -6.65
N ILE A 118 4.15 6.75 -6.14
CA ILE A 118 2.73 6.62 -6.51
C ILE A 118 2.59 6.91 -8.00
N ASP A 119 3.12 8.05 -8.48
CA ASP A 119 3.07 8.43 -9.90
C ASP A 119 3.72 7.36 -10.79
N GLN A 120 4.86 6.80 -10.37
CA GLN A 120 5.53 5.74 -11.10
C GLN A 120 4.70 4.44 -11.17
N VAL A 121 3.99 4.10 -10.09
CA VAL A 121 3.11 2.92 -10.05
C VAL A 121 1.88 3.13 -10.95
N GLU A 122 1.28 4.31 -10.90
CA GLU A 122 0.14 4.68 -11.75
C GLU A 122 0.51 4.62 -13.25
N ALA A 123 1.64 5.20 -13.64
CA ALA A 123 2.13 5.14 -15.01
C ALA A 123 2.38 3.68 -15.48
N LYS A 124 2.94 2.84 -14.61
CA LYS A 124 3.15 1.40 -14.92
C LYS A 124 1.84 0.63 -15.05
N LEU A 125 0.83 0.99 -14.25
CA LEU A 125 -0.48 0.35 -14.31
C LEU A 125 -1.21 0.71 -15.61
N ASN A 126 -1.22 1.99 -15.98
CA ASN A 126 -1.80 2.46 -17.24
C ASN A 126 -1.14 1.79 -18.45
N ALA A 127 0.19 1.74 -18.50
CA ALA A 127 0.89 1.04 -19.59
C ALA A 127 0.56 -0.47 -19.66
N LYS A 128 0.29 -1.12 -18.53
CA LYS A 128 -0.17 -2.53 -18.51
C LYS A 128 -1.61 -2.66 -19.00
N ILE A 129 -2.48 -1.71 -18.68
CA ILE A 129 -3.86 -1.68 -19.18
C ILE A 129 -3.84 -1.55 -20.71
N ASP A 130 -3.11 -0.58 -21.25
CA ASP A 130 -2.98 -0.37 -22.70
C ASP A 130 -2.46 -1.64 -23.40
N GLN A 131 -1.48 -2.32 -22.80
CA GLN A 131 -0.95 -3.57 -23.35
C GLN A 131 -1.98 -4.71 -23.34
N VAL A 132 -2.83 -4.78 -22.32
CA VAL A 132 -3.90 -5.79 -22.24
C VAL A 132 -4.99 -5.49 -23.26
N GLU A 133 -5.39 -4.23 -23.40
CA GLU A 133 -6.37 -3.79 -24.40
C GLU A 133 -5.91 -4.13 -25.82
N ALA A 134 -4.67 -3.77 -26.18
CA ALA A 134 -4.11 -4.11 -27.50
C ALA A 134 -4.06 -5.63 -27.77
N LYS A 135 -3.79 -6.44 -26.72
CA LYS A 135 -3.81 -7.92 -26.85
C LYS A 135 -5.20 -8.48 -27.00
N LEU A 136 -6.21 -7.85 -26.38
CA LEU A 136 -7.60 -8.26 -26.53
C LEU A 136 -8.12 -7.91 -27.92
N GLU A 137 -7.82 -6.72 -28.42
CA GLU A 137 -8.18 -6.29 -29.78
C GLU A 137 -7.61 -7.26 -30.83
N ALA A 138 -6.31 -7.54 -30.77
CA ALA A 138 -5.67 -8.49 -31.70
C ALA A 138 -6.26 -9.92 -31.62
N LYS A 139 -6.78 -10.33 -30.45
CA LYS A 139 -7.48 -11.62 -30.31
C LYS A 139 -8.87 -11.59 -30.91
N ILE A 140 -9.58 -10.48 -30.82
CA ILE A 140 -10.88 -10.26 -31.44
C ILE A 140 -10.71 -10.36 -32.96
N ASP A 141 -9.77 -9.59 -33.54
CA ASP A 141 -9.44 -9.63 -34.98
C ASP A 141 -9.12 -11.07 -35.44
N GLN A 142 -8.34 -11.82 -34.66
CA GLN A 142 -8.00 -13.19 -34.99
C GLN A 142 -9.22 -14.13 -34.97
N VAL A 143 -10.17 -13.90 -34.06
CA VAL A 143 -11.41 -14.68 -33.98
C VAL A 143 -12.33 -14.34 -35.14
N GLU A 144 -12.47 -13.06 -35.49
CA GLU A 144 -13.26 -12.61 -36.63
C GLU A 144 -12.75 -13.23 -37.94
N ALA A 145 -11.44 -13.12 -38.23
CA ALA A 145 -10.87 -13.72 -39.43
C ALA A 145 -11.05 -15.25 -39.51
N LYS A 146 -11.03 -15.94 -38.36
CA LYS A 146 -11.31 -17.38 -38.30
C LYS A 146 -12.78 -17.71 -38.55
N LEU A 147 -13.69 -16.84 -38.12
CA LEU A 147 -15.12 -17.00 -38.38
C LEU A 147 -15.42 -16.76 -39.85
N ASP A 148 -14.87 -15.71 -40.46
CA ASP A 148 -15.01 -15.44 -41.90
C ASP A 148 -14.55 -16.63 -42.74
N THR A 149 -13.35 -17.15 -42.45
CA THR A 149 -12.83 -18.35 -43.13
C THR A 149 -13.76 -19.56 -42.98
N LYS A 150 -14.40 -19.73 -41.81
CA LYS A 150 -15.35 -20.83 -41.58
C LYS A 150 -16.65 -20.62 -42.34
N ILE A 151 -17.11 -19.38 -42.45
CA ILE A 151 -18.30 -19.02 -43.24
C ILE A 151 -18.04 -19.37 -44.70
N ASP A 152 -16.93 -18.90 -45.29
CA ASP A 152 -16.55 -19.21 -46.67
C ASP A 152 -16.49 -20.73 -46.93
N GLN A 153 -15.93 -21.49 -45.99
CA GLN A 153 -15.87 -22.95 -46.08
C GLN A 153 -17.25 -23.62 -46.04
N VAL A 154 -18.19 -23.06 -45.27
CA VAL A 154 -19.57 -23.56 -45.21
C VAL A 154 -20.31 -23.22 -46.49
N GLU A 155 -20.17 -21.99 -47.00
CA GLU A 155 -20.76 -21.55 -48.27
C GLU A 155 -20.29 -22.43 -49.43
N ALA A 156 -18.97 -22.64 -49.58
CA ALA A 156 -18.42 -23.52 -50.62
C ALA A 156 -18.93 -24.97 -50.52
N LYS A 157 -19.12 -25.49 -49.31
CA LYS A 157 -19.70 -26.83 -49.10
C LYS A 157 -21.18 -26.90 -49.45
N LEU A 158 -21.93 -25.82 -49.22
CA LEU A 158 -23.34 -25.74 -49.59
C LEU A 158 -23.49 -25.66 -51.11
N GLU A 159 -22.66 -24.84 -51.77
CA GLU A 159 -22.64 -24.73 -53.24
C GLU A 159 -22.35 -26.09 -53.89
N ALA A 160 -21.29 -26.78 -53.46
CA ALA A 160 -20.97 -28.11 -54.00
C ALA A 160 -22.07 -29.15 -53.75
N LYS A 161 -22.85 -29.02 -52.67
CA LYS A 161 -24.01 -29.88 -52.42
C LYS A 161 -25.18 -29.55 -53.33
N ILE A 162 -25.40 -28.27 -53.64
CA ILE A 162 -26.42 -27.82 -54.59
C ILE A 162 -26.08 -28.37 -55.97
N ASP A 163 -24.86 -28.16 -56.47
CA ASP A 163 -24.38 -28.69 -57.76
C ASP A 163 -24.58 -30.21 -57.87
N HIS A 164 -24.24 -30.93 -56.80
CA HIS A 164 -24.42 -32.39 -56.76
C HIS A 164 -25.89 -32.81 -56.80
N ILE A 165 -26.78 -32.06 -56.16
CA ILE A 165 -28.22 -32.31 -56.19
C ILE A 165 -28.79 -32.02 -57.58
N GLU A 166 -28.40 -30.91 -58.20
CA GLU A 166 -28.82 -30.52 -59.55
C GLU A 166 -28.42 -31.58 -60.57
N SER A 167 -27.14 -31.97 -60.61
CA SER A 167 -26.66 -33.03 -61.50
C SER A 167 -27.39 -34.35 -61.32
N ARG A 168 -27.74 -34.70 -60.07
CA ARG A 168 -28.52 -35.92 -59.78
C ARG A 168 -29.98 -35.81 -60.22
N LEU A 169 -30.56 -34.60 -60.21
CA LEU A 169 -31.91 -34.35 -60.71
C LEU A 169 -31.93 -34.43 -62.24
N ASP A 170 -30.97 -33.81 -62.92
CA ASP A 170 -30.83 -33.88 -64.39
C ASP A 170 -30.71 -35.33 -64.86
N ALA A 171 -29.81 -36.12 -64.25
CA ALA A 171 -29.67 -37.54 -64.59
C ALA A 171 -30.95 -38.37 -64.35
N LYS A 172 -31.79 -37.97 -63.37
CA LYS A 172 -33.09 -38.61 -63.16
C LYS A 172 -34.12 -38.19 -64.20
N ILE A 173 -34.08 -36.94 -64.66
CA ILE A 173 -34.93 -36.42 -65.74
C ILE A 173 -34.59 -37.16 -67.03
N ASP A 174 -33.32 -37.21 -67.43
CA ASP A 174 -32.86 -37.92 -68.64
C ASP A 174 -33.31 -39.40 -68.65
N ASN A 175 -33.21 -40.07 -67.50
CA ASN A 175 -33.65 -41.46 -67.36
C ASN A 175 -35.19 -41.58 -67.48
N LEU A 176 -35.95 -40.64 -66.92
CA LEU A 176 -37.40 -40.61 -67.07
C LEU A 176 -37.82 -40.37 -68.52
N GLU A 177 -37.16 -39.45 -69.23
CA GLU A 177 -37.38 -39.18 -70.65
C GLU A 177 -37.10 -40.43 -71.50
N ALA A 178 -35.94 -41.05 -71.35
CA ALA A 178 -35.60 -42.29 -72.07
C ALA A 178 -36.60 -43.44 -71.80
N ARG A 179 -37.10 -43.55 -70.56
CA ARG A 179 -38.14 -44.54 -70.22
C ARG A 179 -39.50 -44.22 -70.81
N LEU A 180 -39.83 -42.93 -70.99
CA LEU A 180 -41.07 -42.51 -71.64
C LEU A 180 -40.99 -42.76 -73.15
N ASP A 181 -39.87 -42.40 -73.79
CA ASP A 181 -39.64 -42.67 -75.22
C ASP A 181 -39.75 -44.17 -75.52
N ALA A 182 -39.06 -45.02 -74.76
CA ALA A 182 -39.15 -46.47 -74.94
C ALA A 182 -40.58 -47.03 -74.75
N LYS A 183 -41.40 -46.39 -73.90
CA LYS A 183 -42.82 -46.76 -73.76
C LYS A 183 -43.65 -46.29 -74.95
N ILE A 184 -43.36 -45.12 -75.50
CA ILE A 184 -44.01 -44.59 -76.70
C ILE A 184 -43.70 -45.51 -77.89
N ASP A 185 -42.43 -45.82 -78.14
CA ASP A 185 -42.00 -46.74 -79.21
C ASP A 185 -42.70 -48.10 -79.12
N ASN A 186 -42.82 -48.65 -77.90
CA ASN A 186 -43.52 -49.91 -77.68
C ASN A 186 -45.04 -49.80 -77.93
N LEU A 187 -45.66 -48.67 -77.56
CA LEU A 187 -47.08 -48.43 -77.85
C LEU A 187 -47.33 -48.28 -79.36
N GLU A 188 -46.45 -47.57 -80.07
CA GLU A 188 -46.50 -47.43 -81.52
C GLU A 188 -46.36 -48.79 -82.21
N ALA A 189 -45.34 -49.58 -81.86
CA ALA A 189 -45.15 -50.92 -82.41
C ALA A 189 -46.35 -51.86 -82.16
N ARG A 190 -46.96 -51.78 -80.97
CA ARG A 190 -48.19 -52.55 -80.66
C ARG A 190 -49.38 -52.08 -81.48
N LEU A 191 -49.50 -50.77 -81.70
CA LEU A 191 -50.57 -50.20 -82.51
C LEU A 191 -50.43 -50.64 -83.97
N ASP A 192 -49.24 -50.53 -84.54
CA ASP A 192 -48.93 -50.97 -85.91
C ASP A 192 -49.23 -52.46 -86.09
N ALA A 193 -48.76 -53.32 -85.18
CA ALA A 193 -49.05 -54.76 -85.22
C ALA A 193 -50.56 -55.05 -85.17
N THR A 194 -51.32 -54.28 -84.38
CA THR A 194 -52.78 -54.41 -84.29
C THR A 194 -53.46 -53.97 -85.58
N ILE A 195 -52.99 -52.87 -86.20
CA ILE A 195 -53.48 -52.38 -87.49
C ILE A 195 -53.20 -53.40 -88.59
N ASP A 196 -51.98 -53.93 -88.68
CA ASP A 196 -51.60 -54.95 -89.65
C ASP A 196 -52.45 -56.23 -89.50
N GLN A 197 -52.66 -56.68 -88.27
CA GLN A 197 -53.56 -57.80 -87.98
C GLN A 197 -54.98 -57.52 -88.48
N LYS A 198 -55.54 -56.34 -88.19
CA LYS A 198 -56.88 -55.95 -88.64
C LYS A 198 -56.99 -55.84 -90.16
N ILE A 199 -55.97 -55.33 -90.83
CA ILE A 199 -55.90 -55.30 -92.30
C ILE A 199 -55.86 -56.71 -92.87
N ALA A 200 -55.09 -57.63 -92.28
CA ALA A 200 -55.03 -59.02 -92.73
C ALA A 200 -56.36 -59.76 -92.52
N GLU A 201 -57.02 -59.54 -91.38
CA GLU A 201 -58.37 -60.05 -91.09
C GLU A 201 -59.37 -59.57 -92.16
N LEU A 202 -59.44 -58.25 -92.42
CA LEU A 202 -60.32 -57.67 -93.44
C LEU A 202 -60.01 -58.17 -94.85
N LYS A 203 -58.73 -58.32 -95.23
CA LYS A 203 -58.33 -58.89 -96.52
C LYS A 203 -58.80 -60.34 -96.66
N SER A 204 -58.65 -61.15 -95.62
CA SER A 204 -59.10 -62.54 -95.60
C SER A 204 -60.62 -62.64 -95.71
N GLU A 205 -61.36 -61.79 -94.99
CA GLU A 205 -62.82 -61.70 -95.09
C GLU A 205 -63.27 -61.30 -96.49
N LEU A 206 -62.63 -60.30 -97.10
CA LEU A 206 -62.91 -59.87 -98.46
C LEU A 206 -62.65 -60.99 -99.48
N ILE A 207 -61.55 -61.74 -99.33
CA ILE A 207 -61.23 -62.91 -100.19
C ILE A 207 -62.30 -63.98 -100.03
N ARG A 208 -62.68 -64.34 -98.79
CA ARG A 208 -63.76 -65.33 -98.55
C ARG A 208 -65.07 -64.88 -99.20
N TRP A 209 -65.43 -63.61 -99.03
CA TRP A 209 -66.63 -63.04 -99.65
C TRP A 209 -66.55 -63.08 -101.18
N ALA A 210 -65.44 -62.64 -101.76
CA ALA A 210 -65.22 -62.64 -103.22
C ALA A 210 -65.25 -64.05 -103.82
N VAL A 211 -64.64 -65.03 -103.16
CA VAL A 211 -64.71 -66.46 -103.55
C VAL A 211 -66.15 -66.96 -103.47
N GLY A 212 -66.88 -66.64 -102.40
CA GLY A 212 -68.29 -67.00 -102.25
C GLY A 212 -69.17 -66.42 -103.37
N VAL A 213 -69.00 -65.13 -103.69
CA VAL A 213 -69.69 -64.46 -104.81
C VAL A 213 -69.31 -65.10 -106.14
N GLY A 214 -68.02 -65.40 -106.37
CA GLY A 214 -67.54 -66.05 -107.60
C GLY A 214 -68.14 -67.45 -107.81
N ILE A 215 -68.21 -68.27 -106.76
CA ILE A 215 -68.85 -69.60 -106.80
C ILE A 215 -70.35 -69.48 -107.10
N LEU A 216 -71.04 -68.49 -106.51
CA LEU A 216 -72.45 -68.23 -106.81
C LEU A 216 -72.65 -67.82 -108.27
N GLN A 217 -71.82 -66.91 -108.80
CA GLN A 217 -71.89 -66.47 -110.19
C GLN A 217 -71.63 -67.61 -111.19
N THR A 218 -70.62 -68.45 -110.96
CA THR A 218 -70.33 -69.59 -111.85
C THR A 218 -71.45 -70.62 -111.81
N SER A 219 -72.04 -70.86 -110.64
CA SER A 219 -73.22 -71.73 -110.49
C SER A 219 -74.44 -71.16 -111.24
N LEU A 220 -74.64 -69.84 -111.21
CA LEU A 220 -75.73 -69.14 -111.91
C LEU A 220 -75.56 -69.21 -113.45
N ILE A 221 -74.34 -68.98 -113.95
CA ILE A 221 -73.99 -69.10 -115.37
C ILE A 221 -74.13 -70.55 -115.85
N GLY A 222 -73.61 -71.52 -115.07
CA GLY A 222 -73.75 -72.94 -115.36
C GLY A 222 -75.23 -73.37 -115.43
N GLY A 223 -76.06 -72.91 -114.50
CA GLY A 223 -77.51 -73.15 -114.51
C GLY A 223 -78.23 -72.53 -115.72
N LEU A 224 -77.85 -71.31 -116.13
CA LEU A 224 -78.38 -70.66 -117.34
C LEU A 224 -77.97 -71.41 -118.61
N LEU A 225 -76.72 -71.87 -118.71
CA LEU A 225 -76.23 -72.67 -119.85
C LEU A 225 -76.96 -74.01 -119.96
N ILE A 226 -77.21 -74.70 -118.84
CA ILE A 226 -77.98 -75.95 -118.83
C ILE A 226 -79.42 -75.71 -119.33
N LYS A 227 -80.06 -74.61 -118.92
CA LYS A 227 -81.39 -74.17 -119.41
C LYS A 227 -81.44 -73.76 -120.89
N LEU A 228 -80.29 -73.47 -121.50
CA LEU A 228 -80.17 -73.11 -122.93
C LEU A 228 -79.93 -74.34 -123.82
N VAL A 229 -79.50 -75.46 -123.23
CA VAL A 229 -79.14 -76.72 -123.92
C VAL A 229 -80.22 -77.80 -123.79
N HIS A 230 -81.23 -77.59 -122.94
CA HIS A 230 -82.47 -78.37 -122.87
C HIS A 230 -83.67 -77.49 -123.26
#